data_AF-A0A243PA67-F1
#
_entry.id   AF-A0A243PA67-F1
#
_cell.length_a   1.000
_cell.length_b   1.000
_cell.length_c   1.000
_cell.angle_alpha   90.00
_cell.angle_beta   90.00
_cell.angle_gamma   90.00
#
_symmetry.space_group_name_H-M   'P 1'
#
loop_
_entity.id
_entity.type
_entity.pdbx_description
1 polymer ?
#
loop_
_entity_poly.entity_id
_entity_poly.type
_entity_poly.pdbx_seq_one_letter_code
_entity_poly.pdbx_strand_id
1 'polypeptide(L)'
;MSKPTALRSVSSFADLPELYAEMTATPDFVASFSDPLPLTIIDAGEEPAEHTMPDPIAAQAECGGIVAAIFDLLTDTRLDPLAPELAWGFVNSFHFVANKLESREDRLADTLRDMARRLEPGEVFNKELENTQLECQSVAEQRGAMEAMRDYAAAMYRAYAGRPWSPAKGSRASHVTTASQISALDFLRARSERRRDRYDPQGPVVVVSGPQDWHDWRIIWGRLDQIRTRIPNMVLVTTGQRAGVDAAAAAWAAQRGVICIAFGLYGRGKGKGFKRNRDIAELMPVEALLCEGSGIQSSLYDLFNPEKGHRVPTHVFMRTDQEPDVPIKRKRRVIAA
;
A
#
# COMPACT_ATOMS: atom_id res chain seq x y z
N MET A 1 -0.28 31.88 -5.16
CA MET A 1 0.03 32.07 -6.59
C MET A 1 1.04 30.98 -6.97
N SER A 2 0.59 29.92 -7.66
CA SER A 2 1.51 28.88 -8.14
C SER A 2 2.43 29.46 -9.19
N LYS A 3 3.75 29.34 -8.99
CA LYS A 3 4.72 29.57 -10.06
C LYS A 3 4.40 28.58 -11.20
N PRO A 4 4.44 29.03 -12.47
CA PRO A 4 4.35 28.10 -13.59
C PRO A 4 5.60 27.21 -13.53
N THR A 5 5.41 25.89 -13.49
CA THR A 5 6.49 24.92 -13.70
C THR A 5 7.04 25.18 -15.09
N ALA A 6 8.14 25.93 -15.16
CA ALA A 6 8.88 26.10 -16.40
C ALA A 6 9.42 24.72 -16.77
N LEU A 7 8.81 24.06 -17.76
CA LEU A 7 9.38 22.87 -18.38
C LEU A 7 10.80 23.23 -18.81
N ARG A 8 11.81 22.60 -18.18
CA ARG A 8 13.21 22.74 -18.56
C ARG A 8 13.34 22.44 -20.05
N SER A 9 13.98 23.33 -20.81
CA SER A 9 14.32 23.06 -22.20
C SER A 9 15.37 21.95 -22.27
N VAL A 10 15.09 20.90 -23.02
CA VAL A 10 16.05 19.80 -23.27
C VAL A 10 17.16 20.32 -24.17
N SER A 11 18.38 20.36 -23.67
CA SER A 11 19.56 20.82 -24.42
C SER A 11 20.31 19.67 -25.09
N SER A 12 20.16 18.44 -24.59
CA SER A 12 20.79 17.23 -25.13
C SER A 12 19.96 15.97 -24.90
N PHE A 13 20.21 14.91 -25.68
CA PHE A 13 19.59 13.59 -25.45
C PHE A 13 19.93 13.00 -24.07
N ALA A 14 21.04 13.41 -23.45
CA ALA A 14 21.41 12.96 -22.11
C ALA A 14 20.52 13.57 -21.01
N ASP A 15 19.78 14.65 -21.31
CA ASP A 15 18.88 15.33 -20.37
C ASP A 15 17.49 14.64 -20.33
N LEU A 16 17.21 13.73 -21.27
CA LEU A 16 15.91 13.05 -21.40
C LEU A 16 15.53 12.17 -20.21
N PRO A 17 16.45 11.38 -19.59
CA PRO A 17 16.11 10.59 -18.41
C PRO A 17 15.67 11.46 -17.24
N GLU A 18 16.36 12.58 -17.01
CA GLU A 18 16.02 13.54 -15.94
C GLU A 18 14.66 14.20 -16.19
N LEU A 19 14.41 14.65 -17.43
CA LEU A 19 13.10 15.20 -17.80
C LEU A 19 11.97 14.16 -17.65
N TYR A 20 12.20 12.91 -18.07
CA TYR A 20 11.22 11.85 -17.93
C TYR A 20 10.92 11.54 -16.47
N ALA A 21 11.94 11.54 -15.61
CA ALA A 21 11.78 11.38 -14.16
C ALA A 21 10.95 12.54 -13.56
N GLU A 22 11.27 13.79 -13.91
CA GLU A 22 10.49 14.97 -13.50
C GLU A 22 9.02 14.87 -13.93
N MET A 23 8.75 14.43 -15.17
CA MET A 23 7.40 14.29 -15.71
C MET A 23 6.59 13.15 -15.11
N THR A 24 7.26 12.11 -14.60
CA THR A 24 6.60 10.92 -14.03
C THR A 24 6.60 10.91 -12.51
N ALA A 25 7.24 11.90 -11.88
CA ALA A 25 7.23 12.13 -10.44
C ALA A 25 5.79 12.19 -9.91
N THR A 26 5.45 11.31 -8.95
CA THR A 26 4.13 11.34 -8.31
C THR A 26 4.18 12.31 -7.13
N PRO A 27 3.18 13.21 -6.98
CA PRO A 27 3.16 14.17 -5.89
C PRO A 27 3.27 13.52 -4.50
N ASP A 28 2.62 12.37 -4.32
CA ASP A 28 2.62 11.61 -3.07
C ASP A 28 4.00 11.02 -2.74
N PHE A 29 4.74 10.55 -3.74
CA PHE A 29 6.12 10.08 -3.53
C PHE A 29 7.01 11.25 -3.15
N VAL A 30 6.97 12.33 -3.94
CA VAL A 30 7.81 13.52 -3.71
C VAL A 30 7.56 14.09 -2.31
N ALA A 31 6.31 14.17 -1.88
CA ALA A 31 5.93 14.67 -0.56
C ALA A 31 6.58 13.90 0.60
N SER A 32 6.79 12.59 0.46
CA SER A 32 7.45 11.75 1.49
C SER A 32 8.95 12.04 1.67
N PHE A 33 9.56 12.87 0.81
CA PHE A 33 10.98 13.26 0.86
C PHE A 33 11.19 14.78 0.90
N SER A 34 10.13 15.61 0.82
CA SER A 34 10.23 17.06 0.53
C SER A 34 10.50 17.96 1.73
N ASP A 35 10.34 17.46 2.97
CA ASP A 35 10.53 18.25 4.19
C ASP A 35 11.24 17.40 5.26
N PRO A 36 12.55 17.13 5.07
CA PRO A 36 13.30 16.28 5.97
C PRO A 36 13.55 17.00 7.31
N LEU A 37 13.57 16.23 8.39
CA LEU A 37 13.94 16.71 9.71
C LEU A 37 15.35 17.33 9.67
N PRO A 38 15.54 18.52 10.29
CA PRO A 38 16.84 19.20 10.25
C PRO A 38 17.93 18.45 11.02
N LEU A 39 17.57 17.70 12.05
CA LEU A 39 18.45 16.80 12.79
C LEU A 39 17.78 15.44 12.88
N THR A 40 18.57 14.38 12.81
CA THR A 40 18.07 13.01 12.94
C THR A 40 19.02 12.16 13.77
N ILE A 41 18.49 11.08 14.34
CA ILE A 41 19.27 10.01 14.96
C ILE A 41 19.06 8.77 14.10
N ILE A 42 20.11 8.34 13.38
CA ILE A 42 20.02 7.21 12.47
C ILE A 42 20.00 5.90 13.26
N ASP A 43 21.00 5.70 14.11
CA ASP A 43 21.12 4.51 14.96
C ASP A 43 20.96 4.81 16.44
N ALA A 44 20.44 3.82 17.16
CA ALA A 44 20.11 3.98 18.58
C ALA A 44 21.39 4.26 19.40
N GLY A 45 21.37 5.34 20.16
CA GLY A 45 22.51 5.77 20.98
C GLY A 45 23.51 6.68 20.28
N GLU A 46 23.28 7.03 19.02
CA GLU A 46 24.03 8.10 18.35
C GLU A 46 23.54 9.49 18.77
N GLU A 47 24.42 10.48 18.65
CA GLU A 47 24.05 11.88 18.87
C GLU A 47 23.31 12.45 17.66
N PRO A 48 22.38 13.40 17.87
CA PRO A 48 21.68 14.09 16.79
C PRO A 48 22.65 14.70 15.78
N ALA A 49 22.46 14.40 14.50
CA ALA A 49 23.30 14.92 13.43
C ALA A 49 22.46 15.30 12.20
N GLU A 50 23.04 16.17 11.36
CA GLU A 50 22.45 16.57 10.08
C GLU A 50 22.67 15.45 9.07
N HIS A 51 21.57 14.89 8.57
CA HIS A 51 21.58 13.87 7.54
C HIS A 51 20.57 14.22 6.46
N THR A 52 20.96 14.02 5.20
CA THR A 52 20.13 14.37 4.05
C THR A 52 19.30 13.18 3.58
N MET A 53 18.06 13.44 3.16
CA MET A 53 17.27 12.50 2.39
C MET A 53 17.79 12.36 0.95
N PRO A 54 17.57 11.21 0.28
CA PRO A 54 17.74 11.11 -1.16
C PRO A 54 16.89 12.16 -1.89
N ASP A 55 17.39 12.66 -3.02
CA ASP A 55 16.58 13.52 -3.91
C ASP A 55 15.29 12.78 -4.31
N PRO A 56 14.10 13.38 -4.15
CA PRO A 56 12.84 12.68 -4.37
C PRO A 56 12.67 12.16 -5.81
N ILE A 57 13.13 12.92 -6.80
CA ILE A 57 12.96 12.60 -8.22
C ILE A 57 13.91 11.47 -8.59
N ALA A 58 15.17 11.57 -8.17
CA ALA A 58 16.17 10.52 -8.35
C ALA A 58 15.76 9.23 -7.63
N ALA A 59 15.29 9.32 -6.39
CA ALA A 59 14.82 8.16 -5.63
C ALA A 59 13.67 7.44 -6.33
N GLN A 60 12.69 8.19 -6.86
CA GLN A 60 11.59 7.60 -7.61
C GLN A 60 12.09 6.93 -8.90
N ALA A 61 12.94 7.63 -9.66
CA ALA A 61 13.50 7.12 -10.90
C ALA A 61 14.24 5.80 -10.69
N GLU A 62 15.13 5.75 -9.69
CA GLU A 62 15.91 4.56 -9.36
C GLU A 62 15.06 3.40 -8.84
N CYS A 63 14.05 3.69 -8.00
CA CYS A 63 13.10 2.66 -7.55
C CYS A 63 12.39 1.99 -8.74
N GLY A 64 11.98 2.76 -9.74
CA GLY A 64 11.38 2.20 -10.95
C GLY A 64 12.39 1.54 -11.87
N GLY A 65 13.58 2.13 -11.98
CA GLY A 65 14.70 1.64 -12.79
C GLY A 65 15.17 0.26 -12.35
N ILE A 66 15.32 0.01 -11.05
CA ILE A 66 15.73 -1.31 -10.54
C ILE A 66 14.69 -2.38 -10.87
N VAL A 67 13.39 -2.07 -10.72
CA VAL A 67 12.31 -3.01 -11.09
C VAL A 67 12.34 -3.30 -12.59
N ALA A 68 12.47 -2.26 -13.42
CA ALA A 68 12.57 -2.39 -14.88
C ALA A 68 13.77 -3.25 -15.27
N ALA A 69 14.95 -2.98 -14.68
CA ALA A 69 16.19 -3.68 -14.97
C ALA A 69 16.09 -5.19 -14.68
N ILE A 70 15.34 -5.61 -13.66
CA ILE A 70 15.09 -7.04 -13.40
C ILE A 70 14.36 -7.70 -14.57
N PHE A 71 13.35 -7.02 -15.14
CA PHE A 71 12.65 -7.53 -16.31
C PHE A 71 13.54 -7.47 -17.55
N ASP A 72 14.19 -6.35 -17.81
CA ASP A 72 15.04 -6.17 -18.99
C ASP A 72 16.20 -7.18 -19.04
N LEU A 73 16.80 -7.49 -17.88
CA LEU A 73 17.86 -8.49 -17.76
C LEU A 73 17.45 -9.89 -18.22
N LEU A 74 16.20 -10.29 -17.95
CA LEU A 74 15.72 -11.66 -18.17
C LEU A 74 14.84 -11.79 -19.41
N THR A 75 14.36 -10.68 -19.94
CA THR A 75 13.52 -10.61 -21.12
C THR A 75 14.18 -11.31 -22.31
N ASP A 76 13.37 -12.02 -23.11
CA ASP A 76 13.82 -12.78 -24.29
C ASP A 76 14.88 -13.87 -24.01
N THR A 77 15.03 -14.26 -22.74
CA THR A 77 15.84 -15.42 -22.35
C THR A 77 14.96 -16.56 -21.85
N ARG A 78 15.56 -17.74 -21.70
CA ARG A 78 14.91 -18.88 -21.03
C ARG A 78 14.52 -18.62 -19.57
N LEU A 79 14.98 -17.51 -18.98
CA LEU A 79 14.72 -17.12 -17.59
C LEU A 79 13.62 -16.05 -17.47
N ASP A 80 13.07 -15.54 -18.58
CA ASP A 80 11.99 -14.54 -18.59
C ASP A 80 10.82 -14.87 -17.63
N PRO A 81 10.35 -16.13 -17.52
CA PRO A 81 9.28 -16.47 -16.58
C PRO A 81 9.60 -16.25 -15.09
N LEU A 82 10.89 -16.12 -14.73
CA LEU A 82 11.34 -15.90 -13.35
C LEU A 82 11.38 -14.41 -12.95
N ALA A 83 11.38 -13.48 -13.91
CA ALA A 83 11.45 -12.05 -13.63
C ALA A 83 10.34 -11.54 -12.68
N PRO A 84 9.07 -11.97 -12.83
CA PRO A 84 8.01 -11.57 -11.89
C PRO A 84 8.19 -12.07 -10.46
N GLU A 85 8.99 -13.10 -10.21
CA GLU A 85 9.27 -13.61 -8.86
C GLU A 85 10.40 -12.79 -8.21
N LEU A 86 11.47 -12.52 -8.96
CA LEU A 86 12.57 -11.67 -8.49
C LEU A 86 12.12 -10.25 -8.21
N ALA A 87 11.36 -9.64 -9.13
CA ALA A 87 10.83 -8.29 -8.95
C ALA A 87 9.87 -8.21 -7.75
N TRP A 88 9.07 -9.26 -7.51
CA TRP A 88 8.23 -9.33 -6.31
C TRP A 88 9.06 -9.39 -5.03
N GLY A 89 10.15 -10.17 -5.02
CA GLY A 89 11.11 -10.24 -3.94
C GLY A 89 11.78 -8.89 -3.65
N PHE A 90 12.10 -8.14 -4.71
CA PHE A 90 12.66 -6.79 -4.59
C PHE A 90 11.69 -5.81 -3.95
N VAL A 91 10.43 -5.73 -4.41
CA VAL A 91 9.42 -4.88 -3.76
C VAL A 91 9.20 -5.27 -2.29
N ASN A 92 9.25 -6.57 -1.99
CA ASN A 92 9.17 -7.05 -0.61
C ASN A 92 10.34 -6.60 0.27
N SER A 93 11.52 -6.31 -0.29
CA SER A 93 12.66 -5.83 0.49
C SER A 93 12.37 -4.48 1.15
N PHE A 94 11.80 -3.53 0.40
CA PHE A 94 11.31 -2.27 0.96
C PHE A 94 10.24 -2.49 2.02
N HIS A 95 9.28 -3.38 1.75
CA HIS A 95 8.24 -3.69 2.72
C HIS A 95 8.79 -4.28 4.02
N PHE A 96 9.78 -5.17 3.93
CA PHE A 96 10.44 -5.77 5.07
C PHE A 96 11.14 -4.72 5.93
N VAL A 97 11.90 -3.81 5.31
CA VAL A 97 12.58 -2.72 6.02
C VAL A 97 11.56 -1.76 6.65
N ALA A 98 10.50 -1.39 5.94
CA ALA A 98 9.42 -0.56 6.49
C ALA A 98 8.78 -1.19 7.74
N ASN A 99 8.48 -2.49 7.73
CA ASN A 99 7.92 -3.18 8.91
C ASN A 99 8.92 -3.25 10.08
N LYS A 100 10.22 -3.36 9.79
CA LYS A 100 11.27 -3.32 10.83
C LYS A 100 11.32 -1.94 11.48
N LEU A 101 11.25 -0.87 10.68
CA LEU A 101 11.20 0.51 11.15
C LEU A 101 9.92 0.78 11.95
N GLU A 102 8.76 0.30 11.48
CA GLU A 102 7.50 0.37 12.23
C GLU A 102 7.63 -0.27 13.62
N SER A 103 8.24 -1.46 13.70
CA SER A 103 8.45 -2.14 14.98
C SER A 103 9.42 -1.36 15.90
N ARG A 104 10.38 -0.61 15.35
CA ARG A 104 11.29 0.26 16.12
C ARG A 104 10.56 1.51 16.60
N GLU A 105 9.82 2.17 15.71
CA GLU A 105 8.94 3.30 16.02
C GLU A 105 7.98 2.96 17.15
N ASP A 106 7.35 1.77 17.09
CA ASP A 106 6.42 1.29 18.11
C ASP A 106 7.06 1.22 19.50
N ARG A 107 8.28 0.68 19.60
CA ARG A 107 9.01 0.60 20.88
C ARG A 107 9.37 1.98 21.41
N LEU A 108 9.89 2.86 20.57
CA LEU A 108 10.27 4.23 20.95
C LEU A 108 9.05 5.01 21.45
N ALA A 109 7.91 4.85 20.79
CA ALA A 109 6.70 5.54 21.18
C ALA A 109 6.06 4.98 22.46
N ASP A 110 6.24 3.69 22.76
CA ASP A 110 5.88 3.13 24.06
C ASP A 110 6.79 3.69 25.17
N THR A 111 8.10 3.81 24.91
CA THR A 111 9.04 4.49 25.81
C THR A 111 8.64 5.95 26.07
N LEU A 112 8.32 6.72 25.03
CA LEU A 112 7.83 8.10 25.17
C LEU A 112 6.55 8.18 26.01
N ARG A 113 5.63 7.23 25.83
CA ARG A 113 4.39 7.17 26.62
C ARG A 113 4.68 6.91 28.10
N ASP A 114 5.64 6.05 28.40
CA ASP A 114 6.04 5.76 29.79
C ASP A 114 6.79 6.93 30.43
N MET A 115 7.68 7.60 29.67
CA MET A 115 8.34 8.84 30.11
C MET A 115 7.31 9.94 30.41
N ALA A 116 6.34 10.16 29.50
CA ALA A 116 5.29 11.17 29.68
C ALA A 116 4.42 10.92 30.94
N ARG A 117 4.29 9.67 31.38
CA ARG A 117 3.55 9.32 32.62
C ARG A 117 4.36 9.58 33.90
N ARG A 118 5.69 9.53 33.82
CA ARG A 118 6.58 9.64 35.00
C ARG A 118 7.09 11.05 35.25
N LEU A 119 7.06 11.91 34.23
CA LEU A 119 7.50 13.31 34.21
C LEU A 119 8.32 13.73 35.44
N GLU A 120 9.64 13.53 35.35
CA GLU A 120 10.58 13.82 36.43
C GLU A 120 11.26 15.18 36.20
N PRO A 121 11.35 16.07 37.20
CA PRO A 121 12.12 17.30 37.08
C PRO A 121 13.62 16.99 37.03
N GLY A 122 14.27 17.14 35.86
CA GLY A 122 15.71 17.00 35.73
C GLY A 122 16.23 17.24 34.32
N GLU A 123 17.44 17.81 34.20
CA GLU A 123 18.09 18.09 32.91
C GLU A 123 18.41 16.80 32.13
N VAL A 124 18.87 15.76 32.83
CA VAL A 124 19.15 14.45 32.22
C VAL A 124 17.88 13.83 31.64
N PHE A 125 16.78 13.85 32.40
CA PHE A 125 15.49 13.33 31.94
C PHE A 125 14.95 14.12 30.73
N ASN A 126 15.06 15.45 30.76
CA ASN A 126 14.65 16.29 29.63
C ASN A 126 15.47 15.99 28.37
N LYS A 127 16.79 15.84 28.50
CA LYS A 127 17.66 15.47 27.37
C LYS A 127 17.32 14.09 26.82
N GLU A 128 17.10 13.11 27.68
CA GLU A 128 16.70 11.75 27.27
C GLU A 128 15.33 11.75 26.55
N LEU A 129 14.39 12.55 27.04
CA LEU A 129 13.07 12.72 26.41
C LEU A 129 13.20 13.34 25.02
N GLU A 130 13.97 14.41 24.88
CA GLU A 130 14.23 15.09 23.60
C GLU A 130 14.91 14.15 22.59
N ASN A 131 15.95 13.43 23.01
CA ASN A 131 16.65 12.46 22.16
C ASN A 131 15.71 11.31 21.74
N THR A 132 14.94 10.74 22.67
CA THR A 132 13.99 9.66 22.35
C THR A 132 12.91 10.15 21.38
N GLN A 133 12.45 11.40 21.54
CA GLN A 133 11.48 12.01 20.64
C GLN A 133 12.08 12.18 19.24
N LEU A 134 13.31 12.69 19.14
CA LEU A 134 13.99 12.88 17.87
C LEU A 134 14.27 11.55 17.16
N GLU A 135 14.70 10.52 17.89
CA GLU A 135 14.89 9.18 17.33
C GLU A 135 13.57 8.62 16.79
N CYS A 136 12.47 8.79 17.54
CA CYS A 136 11.17 8.32 17.11
C CYS A 136 10.69 9.02 15.81
N GLN A 137 10.91 10.33 15.72
CA GLN A 137 10.61 11.11 14.50
C GLN A 137 11.48 10.68 13.32
N SER A 138 12.79 10.48 13.55
CA SER A 138 13.75 10.02 12.53
C SER A 138 13.34 8.66 11.95
N VAL A 139 12.97 7.71 12.82
CA VAL A 139 12.51 6.37 12.39
C VAL A 139 11.18 6.45 11.63
N ALA A 140 10.25 7.32 12.05
CA ALA A 140 8.98 7.51 11.37
C ALA A 140 9.16 8.09 9.96
N GLU A 141 10.08 9.03 9.80
CA GLU A 141 10.45 9.62 8.50
C GLU A 141 11.09 8.57 7.57
N GLN A 142 12.06 7.81 8.08
CA GLN A 142 12.67 6.69 7.34
C GLN A 142 11.60 5.67 6.90
N ARG A 143 10.64 5.35 7.78
CA ARG A 143 9.53 4.44 7.45
C ARG A 143 8.68 5.00 6.31
N GLY A 144 8.32 6.28 6.37
CA GLY A 144 7.54 6.97 5.33
C GLY A 144 8.23 6.91 3.96
N ALA A 145 9.52 7.21 3.92
CA ALA A 145 10.33 7.09 2.70
C ALA A 145 10.35 5.65 2.15
N MET A 146 10.56 4.64 3.01
CA MET A 146 10.53 3.23 2.60
C MET A 146 9.16 2.77 2.10
N GLU A 147 8.07 3.27 2.68
CA GLU A 147 6.70 2.99 2.22
C GLU A 147 6.43 3.61 0.85
N ALA A 148 6.90 4.83 0.60
CA ALA A 148 6.81 5.50 -0.70
C ALA A 148 7.59 4.72 -1.78
N MET A 149 8.85 4.33 -1.49
CA MET A 149 9.67 3.47 -2.36
C MET A 149 8.97 2.14 -2.68
N ARG A 150 8.43 1.46 -1.66
CA ARG A 150 7.67 0.22 -1.81
C ARG A 150 6.48 0.39 -2.75
N ASP A 151 5.67 1.44 -2.56
CA ASP A 151 4.43 1.62 -3.32
C ASP A 151 4.70 1.99 -4.77
N TYR A 152 5.71 2.82 -5.01
CA TYR A 152 6.14 3.12 -6.37
C TYR A 152 6.73 1.88 -7.06
N ALA A 153 7.61 1.15 -6.38
CA ALA A 153 8.15 -0.11 -6.91
C ALA A 153 7.04 -1.15 -7.17
N ALA A 154 5.99 -1.19 -6.34
CA ALA A 154 4.81 -2.03 -6.54
C ALA A 154 3.98 -1.61 -7.77
N ALA A 155 3.88 -0.30 -8.04
CA ALA A 155 3.23 0.22 -9.26
C ALA A 155 4.03 -0.18 -10.51
N MET A 156 5.35 -0.07 -10.46
CA MET A 156 6.25 -0.50 -11.54
C MET A 156 6.19 -2.01 -11.76
N TYR A 157 6.22 -2.79 -10.68
CA TYR A 157 6.03 -4.24 -10.72
C TYR A 157 4.74 -4.60 -11.46
N ARG A 158 3.63 -3.93 -11.11
CA ARG A 158 2.34 -4.17 -11.77
C ARG A 158 2.40 -3.88 -13.26
N ALA A 159 3.06 -2.79 -13.66
CA ALA A 159 3.18 -2.40 -15.06
C ALA A 159 3.91 -3.47 -15.89
N TYR A 160 4.98 -4.07 -15.36
CA TYR A 160 5.75 -5.11 -16.04
C TYR A 160 5.15 -6.52 -15.90
N ALA A 161 4.75 -6.91 -14.70
CA ALA A 161 4.25 -8.26 -14.40
C ALA A 161 2.78 -8.48 -14.84
N GLY A 162 2.02 -7.40 -15.06
CA GLY A 162 0.59 -7.45 -15.38
C GLY A 162 -0.30 -7.87 -14.21
N ARG A 163 0.24 -7.99 -13.01
CA ARG A 163 -0.48 -8.37 -11.78
C ARG A 163 -0.09 -7.49 -10.62
N PRO A 164 -1.00 -7.18 -9.68
CA PRO A 164 -0.66 -6.35 -8.52
C PRO A 164 0.35 -7.06 -7.62
N TRP A 165 1.21 -6.28 -6.97
CA TRP A 165 2.05 -6.77 -5.89
C TRP A 165 1.22 -6.89 -4.60
N SER A 166 1.44 -7.97 -3.85
CA SER A 166 0.88 -8.16 -2.50
C SER A 166 2.00 -8.61 -1.55
N PRO A 167 2.05 -8.08 -0.31
CA PRO A 167 3.09 -8.45 0.65
C PRO A 167 2.97 -9.92 1.07
N ALA A 168 4.11 -10.54 1.38
CA ALA A 168 4.16 -11.91 1.89
C ALA A 168 3.45 -12.06 3.25
N LYS A 169 3.53 -11.03 4.09
CA LYS A 169 2.97 -10.93 5.44
C LYS A 169 2.70 -9.45 5.75
N GLY A 170 1.60 -9.15 6.43
CA GLY A 170 1.25 -7.77 6.83
C GLY A 170 0.26 -7.10 5.87
N SER A 171 -0.20 -5.90 6.22
CA SER A 171 -1.11 -5.06 5.42
C SER A 171 -0.35 -4.02 4.59
N ARG A 172 -0.89 -3.67 3.41
CA ARG A 172 -0.34 -2.66 2.48
C ARG A 172 -0.98 -1.28 2.66
N ALA A 173 -1.19 -0.84 3.89
CA ALA A 173 -1.68 0.52 4.14
C ALA A 173 -0.46 1.46 4.22
N SER A 174 -0.46 2.52 3.42
CA SER A 174 0.57 3.57 3.39
C SER A 174 -0.08 4.94 3.44
N HIS A 175 0.67 5.92 3.96
CA HIS A 175 0.30 7.33 3.94
C HIS A 175 1.52 8.19 3.63
N VAL A 176 1.27 9.35 3.03
CA VAL A 176 2.25 10.43 2.87
C VAL A 176 2.57 11.00 4.25
N THR A 177 3.83 10.94 4.66
CA THR A 177 4.30 11.54 5.91
C THR A 177 4.70 12.98 5.66
N THR A 178 4.02 13.94 6.30
CA THR A 178 4.51 15.32 6.43
C THR A 178 5.12 15.45 7.82
N ALA A 179 6.44 15.62 7.89
CA ALA A 179 7.19 15.69 9.14
C ALA A 179 7.22 17.13 9.68
N SER A 180 6.10 17.62 10.22
CA SER A 180 6.14 18.87 11.00
C SER A 180 6.68 18.59 12.41
N GLN A 181 7.46 19.53 12.97
CA GLN A 181 7.89 19.52 14.37
C GLN A 181 6.65 19.49 15.29
N ILE A 182 6.45 18.37 15.98
CA ILE A 182 5.31 18.15 16.87
C ILE A 182 5.84 17.72 18.24
N SER A 183 5.25 18.24 19.33
CA SER A 183 5.57 17.84 20.72
C SER A 183 5.40 16.33 20.93
N ALA A 184 6.10 15.69 21.88
CA ALA A 184 5.97 14.24 22.11
C ALA A 184 4.51 13.76 22.28
N LEU A 185 3.68 14.52 23.01
CA LEU A 185 2.26 14.20 23.22
C LEU A 185 1.44 14.37 21.94
N ASP A 186 1.69 15.42 21.18
CA ASP A 186 1.00 15.65 19.91
C ASP A 186 1.49 14.67 18.83
N PHE A 187 2.74 14.21 18.90
CA PHE A 187 3.29 13.18 18.03
C PHE A 187 2.60 11.85 18.32
N LEU A 188 2.45 11.49 19.60
CA LEU A 188 1.70 10.31 20.02
C LEU A 188 0.21 10.40 19.62
N ARG A 189 -0.40 11.59 19.70
CA ARG A 189 -1.78 11.83 19.24
C ARG A 189 -1.90 11.70 17.73
N ALA A 190 -1.10 12.43 16.96
CA ALA A 190 -1.09 12.37 15.50
C ALA A 190 -0.75 10.95 15.00
N ARG A 191 0.14 10.22 15.69
CA ARG A 191 0.41 8.80 15.43
C ARG A 191 -0.79 7.92 15.77
N SER A 192 -1.47 8.16 16.89
CA SER A 192 -2.67 7.41 17.27
C SER A 192 -3.83 7.66 16.31
N GLU A 193 -3.99 8.89 15.82
CA GLU A 193 -4.96 9.29 14.80
C GLU A 193 -4.61 8.61 13.48
N ARG A 194 -3.38 8.72 12.99
CA ARG A 194 -2.92 8.00 11.79
C ARG A 194 -3.09 6.48 11.90
N ARG A 195 -2.84 5.89 13.08
CA ARG A 195 -3.04 4.46 13.31
C ARG A 195 -4.53 4.11 13.33
N ARG A 196 -5.39 4.97 13.88
CA ARG A 196 -6.84 4.82 13.78
C ARG A 196 -7.26 4.94 12.31
N ASP A 197 -6.84 5.96 11.58
CA ASP A 197 -7.13 6.13 10.14
C ASP A 197 -6.68 4.92 9.29
N ARG A 198 -5.59 4.25 9.69
CA ARG A 198 -5.07 3.05 9.02
C ARG A 198 -5.96 1.81 9.20
N TYR A 199 -6.53 1.61 10.39
CA TYR A 199 -7.24 0.38 10.77
C TYR A 199 -8.74 0.55 10.99
N ASP A 200 -9.21 1.79 11.03
CA ASP A 200 -10.61 2.16 11.06
C ASP A 200 -10.98 2.62 9.64
N PRO A 201 -11.82 1.89 8.90
CA PRO A 201 -12.24 2.33 7.58
C PRO A 201 -13.03 3.63 7.74
N GLN A 202 -12.37 4.78 7.56
CA GLN A 202 -12.95 6.13 7.55
C GLN A 202 -13.78 6.37 6.27
N GLY A 203 -14.67 5.42 5.94
CA GLY A 203 -15.46 5.43 4.73
C GLY A 203 -16.38 4.22 4.64
N PRO A 204 -17.50 4.31 3.90
CA PRO A 204 -18.42 3.19 3.76
C PRO A 204 -17.72 1.95 3.19
N VAL A 205 -17.85 0.81 3.87
CA VAL A 205 -17.15 -0.43 3.51
C VAL A 205 -17.85 -1.15 2.37
N VAL A 206 -17.11 -1.48 1.31
CA VAL A 206 -17.57 -2.30 0.19
C VAL A 206 -16.77 -3.58 0.15
N VAL A 207 -17.46 -4.73 0.19
CA VAL A 207 -16.81 -6.04 0.25
C VAL A 207 -16.77 -6.68 -1.13
N VAL A 208 -15.62 -7.26 -1.51
CA VAL A 208 -15.46 -8.08 -2.70
C VAL A 208 -14.87 -9.43 -2.36
N SER A 209 -15.46 -10.50 -2.87
CA SER A 209 -14.95 -11.86 -2.68
C SER A 209 -15.33 -12.76 -3.85
N GLY A 210 -14.42 -13.65 -4.22
CA GLY A 210 -14.71 -14.68 -5.22
C GLY A 210 -13.67 -15.77 -5.24
N PRO A 211 -13.71 -16.68 -6.21
CA PRO A 211 -12.74 -17.75 -6.33
C PRO A 211 -11.43 -17.29 -6.99
N GLN A 212 -10.39 -18.13 -6.91
CA GLN A 212 -9.10 -17.87 -7.56
C GLN A 212 -9.14 -18.09 -9.07
N ASP A 213 -10.00 -19.00 -9.53
CA ASP A 213 -10.18 -19.35 -10.94
C ASP A 213 -11.28 -18.49 -11.57
N TRP A 214 -11.00 -17.19 -11.67
CA TRP A 214 -11.86 -16.20 -12.31
C TRP A 214 -11.04 -15.37 -13.30
N HIS A 215 -11.37 -15.42 -14.59
CA HIS A 215 -10.58 -14.79 -15.65
C HIS A 215 -11.18 -13.46 -16.11
N ASP A 216 -12.51 -13.33 -16.09
CA ASP A 216 -13.18 -12.10 -16.51
C ASP A 216 -13.16 -11.04 -15.40
N TRP A 217 -12.08 -10.26 -15.36
CA TRP A 217 -11.94 -9.15 -14.42
C TRP A 217 -12.81 -7.94 -14.79
N ARG A 218 -13.29 -7.85 -16.04
CA ARG A 218 -13.97 -6.65 -16.56
C ARG A 218 -15.34 -6.48 -15.91
N ILE A 219 -16.06 -7.58 -15.68
CA ILE A 219 -17.34 -7.56 -14.97
C ILE A 219 -17.21 -7.04 -13.53
N ILE A 220 -16.11 -7.41 -12.86
CA ILE A 220 -15.79 -6.96 -11.50
C ILE A 220 -15.50 -5.46 -11.51
N TRP A 221 -14.62 -5.01 -12.41
CA TRP A 221 -14.24 -3.60 -12.50
C TRP A 221 -15.40 -2.70 -12.90
N GLY A 222 -16.20 -3.12 -13.88
CA GLY A 222 -17.37 -2.38 -14.31
C GLY A 222 -18.38 -2.17 -13.18
N ARG A 223 -18.59 -3.20 -12.34
CA ARG A 223 -19.45 -3.06 -11.16
C ARG A 223 -18.82 -2.16 -10.09
N LEU A 224 -17.52 -2.29 -9.83
CA LEU A 224 -16.83 -1.44 -8.85
C LEU A 224 -16.80 0.03 -9.27
N ASP A 225 -16.64 0.34 -10.56
CA ASP A 225 -16.74 1.70 -11.07
C ASP A 225 -18.16 2.29 -10.85
N GLN A 226 -19.21 1.48 -11.03
CA GLN A 226 -20.59 1.90 -10.71
C GLN A 226 -20.83 2.12 -9.22
N ILE A 227 -20.29 1.26 -8.36
CA ILE A 227 -20.37 1.42 -6.90
C ILE A 227 -19.63 2.69 -6.49
N ARG A 228 -18.41 2.90 -6.97
CA ARG A 228 -17.61 4.10 -6.69
C ARG A 228 -18.32 5.39 -7.09
N THR A 229 -19.06 5.37 -8.20
CA THR A 229 -19.84 6.53 -8.64
C THR A 229 -20.90 6.93 -7.60
N ARG A 230 -21.51 5.95 -6.91
CA ARG A 230 -22.47 6.18 -5.83
C ARG A 230 -21.82 6.42 -4.47
N ILE A 231 -20.66 5.80 -4.23
CA ILE A 231 -19.93 5.83 -2.96
C ILE A 231 -18.46 6.22 -3.22
N PRO A 232 -18.16 7.51 -3.47
CA PRO A 232 -16.81 7.93 -3.89
C PRO A 232 -15.72 7.69 -2.85
N ASN A 233 -16.07 7.79 -1.56
CA ASN A 233 -15.16 7.66 -0.41
C ASN A 233 -15.17 6.24 0.19
N MET A 234 -15.51 5.22 -0.60
CA MET A 234 -15.59 3.85 -0.10
C MET A 234 -14.22 3.25 0.24
N VAL A 235 -14.21 2.32 1.19
CA VAL A 235 -13.07 1.44 1.47
C VAL A 235 -13.37 0.05 0.94
N LEU A 236 -12.48 -0.50 0.12
CA LEU A 236 -12.64 -1.84 -0.44
C LEU A 236 -12.07 -2.89 0.51
N VAL A 237 -12.86 -3.92 0.84
CA VAL A 237 -12.43 -5.05 1.65
C VAL A 237 -12.46 -6.32 0.81
N THR A 238 -11.34 -7.07 0.80
CA THR A 238 -11.22 -8.36 0.10
C THR A 238 -10.90 -9.50 1.03
N THR A 239 -11.08 -10.74 0.59
CA THR A 239 -10.72 -11.94 1.36
C THR A 239 -9.24 -12.33 1.27
N GLY A 240 -8.44 -11.50 0.61
CA GLY A 240 -6.98 -11.63 0.54
C GLY A 240 -6.47 -12.77 -0.32
N GLN A 241 -7.26 -13.27 -1.29
CA GLN A 241 -6.75 -14.24 -2.26
C GLN A 241 -5.76 -13.56 -3.23
N ARG A 242 -4.70 -14.30 -3.62
CA ARG A 242 -3.62 -13.77 -4.48
C ARG A 242 -3.91 -13.84 -5.98
N ALA A 243 -5.04 -14.45 -6.37
CA ALA A 243 -5.44 -14.65 -7.75
C ALA A 243 -6.96 -14.51 -7.89
N GLY A 244 -7.46 -14.45 -9.12
CA GLY A 244 -8.89 -14.37 -9.43
C GLY A 244 -9.53 -13.06 -8.96
N VAL A 245 -10.71 -13.17 -8.35
CA VAL A 245 -11.59 -12.03 -8.05
C VAL A 245 -10.95 -11.03 -7.10
N ASP A 246 -10.37 -11.50 -5.99
CA ASP A 246 -9.74 -10.62 -5.01
C ASP A 246 -8.53 -9.89 -5.59
N ALA A 247 -7.75 -10.56 -6.45
CA ALA A 247 -6.62 -9.95 -7.14
C ALA A 247 -7.10 -8.90 -8.16
N ALA A 248 -8.16 -9.18 -8.91
CA ALA A 248 -8.78 -8.23 -9.83
C ALA A 248 -9.33 -7.00 -9.08
N ALA A 249 -9.98 -7.20 -7.93
CA ALA A 249 -10.53 -6.14 -7.10
C ALA A 249 -9.43 -5.27 -6.45
N ALA A 250 -8.40 -5.89 -5.90
CA ALA A 250 -7.21 -5.19 -5.40
C ALA A 250 -6.51 -4.43 -6.54
N ALA A 251 -6.48 -5.00 -7.73
CA ALA A 251 -5.93 -4.35 -8.90
C ALA A 251 -6.73 -3.11 -9.30
N TRP A 252 -8.06 -3.20 -9.31
CA TRP A 252 -8.95 -2.07 -9.56
C TRP A 252 -8.72 -0.95 -8.54
N ALA A 253 -8.72 -1.28 -7.24
CA ALA A 253 -8.57 -0.29 -6.17
C ALA A 253 -7.24 0.46 -6.25
N ALA A 254 -6.14 -0.27 -6.51
CA ALA A 254 -4.83 0.33 -6.71
C ALA A 254 -4.79 1.32 -7.89
N GLN A 255 -5.48 1.02 -9.00
CA GLN A 255 -5.51 1.92 -10.16
C GLN A 255 -6.39 3.15 -9.92
N ARG A 256 -7.38 3.02 -9.04
CA ARG A 256 -8.39 4.06 -8.77
C ARG A 256 -8.05 4.93 -7.55
N GLY A 257 -6.98 4.62 -6.82
CA GLY A 257 -6.62 5.29 -5.57
C GLY A 257 -7.60 4.99 -4.44
N VAL A 258 -8.26 3.82 -4.47
CA VAL A 258 -9.20 3.38 -3.43
C VAL A 258 -8.44 2.55 -2.40
N ILE A 259 -8.66 2.84 -1.12
CA ILE A 259 -8.07 2.06 -0.02
C ILE A 259 -8.59 0.63 -0.10
N CYS A 260 -7.69 -0.34 -0.15
CA CYS A 260 -8.03 -1.77 -0.23
C CYS A 260 -7.42 -2.54 0.94
N ILE A 261 -8.27 -3.08 1.79
CA ILE A 261 -7.90 -3.87 2.96
C ILE A 261 -8.12 -5.35 2.66
N ALA A 262 -7.06 -6.16 2.75
CA ALA A 262 -7.13 -7.59 2.56
C ALA A 262 -7.26 -8.32 3.90
N PHE A 263 -8.39 -8.98 4.13
CA PHE A 263 -8.61 -9.84 5.29
C PHE A 263 -8.04 -11.23 5.02
N GLY A 264 -6.76 -11.42 5.33
CA GLY A 264 -6.09 -12.72 5.21
C GLY A 264 -6.61 -13.75 6.23
N LEU A 265 -6.19 -15.01 6.05
CA LEU A 265 -6.40 -16.04 7.06
C LEU A 265 -5.26 -16.02 8.07
N TYR A 266 -5.50 -15.55 9.29
CA TYR A 266 -4.50 -15.49 10.37
C TYR A 266 -4.61 -16.69 11.33
N GLY A 267 -3.49 -17.30 11.75
CA GLY A 267 -3.42 -18.38 12.77
C GLY A 267 -3.28 -19.83 12.23
N ARG A 268 -3.57 -20.88 13.05
CA ARG A 268 -3.66 -22.33 12.69
C ARG A 268 -5.04 -22.91 13.07
N GLY A 269 -5.58 -23.89 12.32
CA GLY A 269 -6.89 -24.53 12.61
C GLY A 269 -7.94 -24.51 11.48
N LYS A 270 -8.96 -25.39 11.59
CA LYS A 270 -10.13 -25.49 10.69
C LYS A 270 -11.14 -24.37 10.99
N GLY A 271 -11.82 -23.84 9.96
CA GLY A 271 -12.93 -22.88 10.14
C GLY A 271 -12.57 -21.38 10.10
N LYS A 272 -11.31 -21.02 9.86
CA LYS A 272 -10.87 -19.60 9.84
C LYS A 272 -11.51 -18.74 8.77
N GLY A 273 -11.83 -19.32 7.61
CA GLY A 273 -12.53 -18.60 6.54
C GLY A 273 -13.88 -18.09 7.02
N PHE A 274 -14.63 -18.91 7.74
CA PHE A 274 -15.92 -18.52 8.33
C PHE A 274 -15.76 -17.51 9.47
N LYS A 275 -14.70 -17.63 10.29
CA LYS A 275 -14.40 -16.61 11.31
C LYS A 275 -14.12 -15.26 10.66
N ARG A 276 -13.21 -15.23 9.69
CA ARG A 276 -12.91 -14.02 8.90
C ARG A 276 -14.17 -13.44 8.28
N ASN A 277 -15.06 -14.26 7.71
CA ASN A 277 -16.30 -13.77 7.13
C ASN A 277 -17.20 -13.07 8.17
N ARG A 278 -17.24 -13.55 9.42
CA ARG A 278 -17.92 -12.86 10.52
C ARG A 278 -17.23 -11.55 10.86
N ASP A 279 -15.90 -11.55 10.97
CA ASP A 279 -15.13 -10.34 11.23
C ASP A 279 -15.36 -9.28 10.12
N ILE A 280 -15.49 -9.70 8.85
CA ILE A 280 -15.85 -8.82 7.73
C ILE A 280 -17.29 -8.31 7.86
N ALA A 281 -18.24 -9.15 8.29
CA ALA A 281 -19.64 -8.74 8.48
C ALA A 281 -19.81 -7.73 9.63
N GLU A 282 -18.98 -7.83 10.67
CA GLU A 282 -18.93 -6.87 11.78
C GLU A 282 -18.52 -5.46 11.35
N LEU A 283 -17.87 -5.31 10.18
CA LEU A 283 -17.58 -4.00 9.59
C LEU A 283 -18.81 -3.27 9.02
N MET A 284 -19.99 -3.90 9.08
CA MET A 284 -21.26 -3.34 8.57
C MET A 284 -21.13 -2.79 7.15
N PRO A 285 -20.78 -3.64 6.16
CA PRO A 285 -20.58 -3.18 4.79
C PRO A 285 -21.86 -2.60 4.20
N VAL A 286 -21.71 -1.53 3.43
CA VAL A 286 -22.83 -0.85 2.78
C VAL A 286 -23.21 -1.48 1.44
N GLU A 287 -22.27 -2.21 0.82
CA GLU A 287 -22.50 -2.91 -0.44
C GLU A 287 -21.49 -4.06 -0.59
N ALA A 288 -21.88 -5.12 -1.31
CA ALA A 288 -21.03 -6.29 -1.55
C ALA A 288 -21.08 -6.74 -3.01
N LEU A 289 -19.96 -7.28 -3.50
CA LEU A 289 -19.82 -7.95 -4.80
C LEU A 289 -19.24 -9.34 -4.55
N LEU A 290 -20.06 -10.37 -4.78
CA LEU A 290 -19.68 -11.76 -4.54
C LEU A 290 -19.73 -12.54 -5.85
N CYS A 291 -18.62 -13.18 -6.21
CA CYS A 291 -18.58 -14.08 -7.36
C CYS A 291 -18.77 -15.53 -6.89
N GLU A 292 -19.45 -16.34 -7.69
CA GLU A 292 -19.73 -17.75 -7.41
C GLU A 292 -18.42 -18.50 -7.12
N GLY A 293 -18.37 -19.15 -5.96
CA GLY A 293 -17.18 -19.79 -5.45
C GLY A 293 -17.49 -20.97 -4.53
N SER A 294 -16.69 -21.12 -3.49
CA SER A 294 -16.85 -22.19 -2.50
C SER A 294 -17.88 -21.84 -1.42
N GLY A 295 -18.10 -22.75 -0.47
CA GLY A 295 -18.92 -22.48 0.72
C GLY A 295 -18.45 -21.29 1.58
N ILE A 296 -17.23 -20.80 1.38
CA ILE A 296 -16.75 -19.54 1.98
C ILE A 296 -17.47 -18.32 1.39
N GLN A 297 -17.71 -18.30 0.08
CA GLN A 297 -18.45 -17.23 -0.60
C GLN A 297 -19.94 -17.33 -0.26
N SER A 298 -20.51 -18.55 -0.22
CA SER A 298 -21.88 -18.77 0.25
C SER A 298 -22.08 -18.27 1.67
N SER A 299 -21.13 -18.53 2.58
CA SER A 299 -21.19 -18.01 3.95
C SER A 299 -21.17 -16.47 4.02
N LEU A 300 -20.44 -15.77 3.14
CA LEU A 300 -20.50 -14.30 3.09
C LEU A 300 -21.88 -13.83 2.61
N TYR A 301 -22.41 -14.49 1.59
CA TYR A 301 -23.74 -14.18 1.07
C TYR A 301 -24.81 -14.32 2.17
N ASP A 302 -24.79 -15.41 2.93
CA ASP A 302 -25.73 -15.66 4.02
C ASP A 302 -25.61 -14.62 5.15
N LEU A 303 -24.37 -14.24 5.50
CA LEU A 303 -24.10 -13.20 6.52
C LEU A 303 -24.60 -11.81 6.08
N PHE A 304 -24.50 -11.51 4.79
CA PHE A 304 -24.94 -10.24 4.21
C PHE A 304 -26.44 -10.20 3.89
N ASN A 305 -27.07 -11.36 3.70
CA ASN A 305 -28.46 -11.50 3.32
C ASN A 305 -29.24 -12.41 4.29
N PRO A 306 -29.24 -12.12 5.61
CA PRO A 306 -29.94 -12.94 6.57
C PRO A 306 -31.46 -12.88 6.35
N GLU A 307 -32.17 -13.93 6.75
CA GLU A 307 -33.64 -13.97 6.71
C GLU A 307 -34.26 -12.83 7.52
N LYS A 308 -33.62 -12.46 8.64
CA LYS A 308 -34.04 -11.37 9.53
C LYS A 308 -32.84 -10.47 9.85
N GLY A 309 -33.06 -9.16 9.85
CA GLY A 309 -32.04 -8.17 10.17
C GLY A 309 -31.65 -7.29 8.98
N HIS A 310 -30.54 -6.56 9.13
CA HIS A 310 -30.01 -5.71 8.08
C HIS A 310 -29.50 -6.55 6.91
N ARG A 311 -29.86 -6.14 5.69
CA ARG A 311 -29.36 -6.76 4.45
C ARG A 311 -28.44 -5.79 3.74
N VAL A 312 -27.32 -6.31 3.27
CA VAL A 312 -26.34 -5.57 2.47
C VAL A 312 -26.69 -5.77 0.99
N PRO A 313 -26.90 -4.70 0.21
CA PRO A 313 -27.03 -4.80 -1.24
C PRO A 313 -25.88 -5.64 -1.82
N THR A 314 -26.19 -6.81 -2.37
CA THR A 314 -25.19 -7.79 -2.79
C THR A 314 -25.32 -8.07 -4.29
N HIS A 315 -24.30 -7.71 -5.06
CA HIS A 315 -24.17 -8.04 -6.48
C HIS A 315 -23.54 -9.42 -6.60
N VAL A 316 -24.30 -10.39 -7.11
CA VAL A 316 -23.82 -11.76 -7.32
C VAL A 316 -23.51 -11.97 -8.80
N PHE A 317 -22.31 -12.47 -9.08
CA PHE A 317 -21.91 -12.92 -10.42
C PHE A 317 -21.69 -14.42 -10.42
N MET A 318 -22.36 -15.12 -11.32
CA MET A 318 -22.21 -16.55 -11.54
C MET A 318 -21.08 -16.81 -12.52
N ARG A 319 -20.50 -18.02 -12.49
CA ARG A 319 -19.46 -18.42 -13.44
C ARG A 319 -19.93 -18.33 -14.89
N THR A 320 -21.23 -18.51 -15.11
CA THR A 320 -21.90 -18.37 -16.41
C THR A 320 -21.95 -16.94 -16.93
N ASP A 321 -21.73 -15.95 -16.06
CA ASP A 321 -21.74 -14.54 -16.44
C ASP A 321 -20.41 -14.06 -17.03
N GLN A 322 -19.36 -14.90 -16.97
CA GLN A 322 -18.05 -14.57 -17.54
C GLN A 322 -18.07 -14.67 -19.06
N GLU A 323 -17.45 -13.69 -19.73
CA GLU A 323 -17.19 -13.80 -21.16
C GLU A 323 -16.27 -15.00 -21.46
N PRO A 324 -16.36 -15.62 -22.66
CA PRO A 324 -15.46 -16.71 -23.04
C PRO A 324 -13.99 -16.30 -22.90
N ASP A 325 -13.18 -17.18 -22.29
CA ASP A 325 -11.74 -16.93 -22.15
C ASP A 325 -11.06 -16.99 -23.52
N VAL A 326 -10.73 -15.82 -24.07
CA VAL A 326 -10.01 -15.70 -25.34
C VAL A 326 -8.52 -15.44 -25.03
N PRO A 327 -7.60 -16.35 -25.38
CA PRO A 327 -6.19 -16.18 -25.10
C PRO A 327 -5.62 -14.89 -25.70
N ILE A 328 -5.10 -14.00 -24.85
CA ILE A 328 -4.48 -12.75 -25.30
C ILE A 328 -3.14 -13.07 -25.98
N LYS A 329 -3.04 -12.88 -27.30
CA LYS A 329 -1.76 -12.87 -28.01
C LYS A 329 -0.97 -11.63 -27.60
N ARG A 330 0.05 -11.80 -26.74
CA ARG A 330 0.97 -10.70 -26.38
C ARG A 330 1.65 -10.15 -27.65
N LYS A 331 1.45 -8.87 -27.95
CA LYS A 331 2.20 -8.16 -28.99
C LYS A 331 3.57 -7.78 -28.44
N ARG A 332 4.64 -8.23 -29.10
CA ARG A 332 6.04 -7.85 -28.84
C ARG A 332 6.18 -6.32 -28.90
N ARG A 333 6.91 -5.73 -27.94
CA ARG A 333 7.55 -4.42 -28.19
C ARG A 333 8.87 -4.71 -28.88
N VAL A 334 9.01 -4.26 -30.12
CA VAL A 334 10.31 -4.25 -30.80
C VAL A 334 11.01 -2.97 -30.36
N ILE A 335 12.08 -3.10 -29.60
CA ILE A 335 12.98 -1.98 -29.33
C ILE A 335 13.85 -1.84 -30.58
N ALA A 336 13.78 -0.67 -31.24
CA ALA A 336 14.64 -0.38 -32.38
C ALA A 336 16.10 -0.30 -31.90
N ALA A 337 16.98 -1.00 -32.60
CA ALA A 337 18.40 -1.12 -32.31
C ALA A 337 19.17 0.19 -32.55
#